data_AF-A0A812RPE5-F1
#
_entry.id   AF-A0A812RPE5-F1
#
_cell.length_a   1.000
_cell.length_b   1.000
_cell.length_c   1.000
_cell.angle_alpha   90.00
_cell.angle_beta   90.00
_cell.angle_gamma   90.00
#
_symmetry.space_group_name_H-M   'P 1'
#
loop_
_entity.id
_entity.type
_entity.pdbx_description
1 polymer ?
#
loop_
_entity_poly.entity_id
_entity_poly.type
_entity_poly.pdbx_seq_one_letter_code
_entity_poly.pdbx_strand_id
1 'polypeptide(L)'
;MAARALCVSASLLIGALGVHPPPDQCCDGPARPVKWANVSNTSAQAAYCTQLLYSKENSLGCAALAACTYQGEAIWLSCPDGFEADCVLGCTALPRPSSCPEPQEDLIEWITSHGGFFSPRLRIGSGELGRGLFATEDLEVSEVLVSLPSELIILDGRSPCLAIKRLRNELQKGTCSFFWPYLKTLHGLEINVPAVWSVEDVALLDGLPTPKGGWQSYTQQYFRDCLESDGDALALRALLLYHTRAGPLGMTPVADIMNHGYNLTWHGFDQEDFSKPHGRGTFWFRASSEIKAGSEVLNSMVNGVAFRPTLAAGMHADDFDGAPESFRNYGFIEDPPVMWWFDSAASGTRHAWIQMDAKGTPAWFADTDDHGPGTNLTGLVEDGADLLEDLQVREARLGMLYGPGSEDQPFSFEPKPIGGRHRQMALAYRQAFKNALKAAMKAAKAELSGRDEL
;
A
#
# COMPACT_ATOMS: atom_id res chain seq x y z
N MET A 1 -51.13 4.32 61.97
CA MET A 1 -51.15 4.45 60.50
C MET A 1 -49.73 4.58 60.03
N ALA A 2 -49.26 3.58 59.28
CA ALA A 2 -47.86 3.37 58.95
C ALA A 2 -47.61 3.72 57.48
N ALA A 3 -46.47 4.35 57.21
CA ALA A 3 -45.78 4.27 55.93
C ALA A 3 -44.29 4.46 56.20
N ARG A 4 -43.54 3.36 56.14
CA ARG A 4 -42.07 3.35 56.05
C ARG A 4 -41.72 3.38 54.57
N ALA A 5 -40.97 4.38 54.15
CA ALA A 5 -40.36 4.44 52.82
C ALA A 5 -39.07 3.59 52.83
N LEU A 6 -39.02 2.59 51.96
CA LEU A 6 -37.81 1.84 51.64
C LEU A 6 -37.03 2.57 50.54
N CYS A 7 -35.78 2.91 50.82
CA CYS A 7 -34.78 3.13 49.78
C CYS A 7 -34.40 1.77 49.17
N VAL A 8 -34.61 1.61 47.87
CA VAL A 8 -34.04 0.51 47.08
C VAL A 8 -33.01 1.10 46.13
N SER A 9 -31.80 0.56 46.21
CA SER A 9 -30.62 0.90 45.43
C SER A 9 -30.78 0.51 43.97
N ALA A 10 -30.60 1.47 43.06
CA ALA A 10 -30.56 1.28 41.62
C ALA A 10 -29.19 0.73 41.15
N SER A 11 -28.88 -0.52 41.52
CA SER A 11 -27.68 -1.23 41.06
C SER A 11 -27.99 -2.57 40.40
N LEU A 12 -29.24 -2.80 39.99
CA LEU A 12 -29.68 -4.07 39.39
C LEU A 12 -30.81 -3.82 38.38
N LEU A 13 -30.49 -3.16 37.26
CA LEU A 13 -31.36 -3.09 36.07
C LEU A 13 -30.60 -2.57 34.83
N ILE A 14 -29.44 -3.17 34.54
CA ILE A 14 -28.82 -3.15 33.20
C ILE A 14 -28.39 -4.58 32.93
N GLY A 15 -29.36 -5.43 32.64
CA GLY A 15 -29.17 -6.87 32.58
C GLY A 15 -30.43 -7.57 32.11
N ALA A 16 -31.02 -7.09 31.02
CA ALA A 16 -31.98 -7.79 30.16
C ALA A 16 -32.46 -6.81 29.09
N LEU A 17 -32.51 -7.25 27.83
CA LEU A 17 -32.99 -6.52 26.64
C LEU A 17 -31.93 -5.68 25.90
N GLY A 18 -30.84 -6.32 25.49
CA GLY A 18 -30.07 -5.88 24.33
C GLY A 18 -30.85 -6.19 23.05
N VAL A 19 -31.83 -5.37 22.71
CA VAL A 19 -32.36 -5.28 21.35
C VAL A 19 -31.62 -4.12 20.70
N HIS A 20 -30.65 -4.43 19.84
CA HIS A 20 -30.06 -3.43 18.95
C HIS A 20 -31.19 -2.88 18.07
N PRO A 21 -31.38 -1.54 17.98
CA PRO A 21 -32.24 -1.00 16.95
C PRO A 21 -31.67 -1.37 15.57
N PRO A 22 -32.52 -1.59 14.56
CA PRO A 22 -32.06 -1.95 13.24
C PRO A 22 -31.20 -0.83 12.62
N PRO A 23 -30.24 -1.16 11.72
CA PRO A 23 -29.20 -0.25 11.25
C PRO A 23 -29.68 1.03 10.54
N ASP A 24 -30.94 1.04 10.12
CA ASP A 24 -31.64 2.13 9.44
C ASP A 24 -31.98 3.31 10.36
N GLN A 25 -31.93 3.16 11.69
CA GLN A 25 -32.27 4.24 12.63
C GLN A 25 -31.07 5.06 13.15
N CYS A 26 -29.83 4.65 12.85
CA CYS A 26 -28.63 5.35 13.33
C CYS A 26 -28.09 6.40 12.35
N CYS A 27 -28.58 6.46 11.10
CA CYS A 27 -27.91 7.21 10.04
C CYS A 27 -28.64 8.46 9.54
N ASP A 28 -29.86 8.76 10.01
CA ASP A 28 -30.59 9.97 9.62
C ASP A 28 -30.94 10.85 10.83
N GLY A 29 -30.11 11.87 11.07
CA GLY A 29 -30.38 12.95 12.01
C GLY A 29 -29.16 13.82 12.30
N PRO A 30 -29.33 15.11 12.65
CA PRO A 30 -28.21 15.97 13.03
C PRO A 30 -27.52 15.44 14.29
N ALA A 31 -26.18 15.49 14.31
CA ALA A 31 -25.35 15.07 15.43
C ALA A 31 -25.86 15.70 16.75
N ARG A 32 -26.21 14.87 17.73
CA ARG A 32 -26.66 15.34 19.04
C ARG A 32 -25.49 15.34 20.03
N PRO A 33 -25.30 16.41 20.82
CA PRO A 33 -24.29 16.41 21.87
C PRO A 33 -24.67 15.42 22.99
N VAL A 34 -23.75 14.52 23.33
CA VAL A 34 -23.88 13.62 24.48
C VAL A 34 -23.51 14.39 25.75
N LYS A 35 -24.35 14.33 26.78
CA LYS A 35 -24.00 14.81 28.13
C LYS A 35 -23.28 13.70 28.89
N TRP A 36 -22.06 14.00 29.34
CA TRP A 36 -21.23 13.09 30.13
C TRP A 36 -21.75 12.93 31.57
N ALA A 37 -21.74 11.70 32.07
CA ALA A 37 -21.90 11.42 33.50
C ALA A 37 -20.51 11.31 34.14
N ASN A 38 -20.29 12.07 35.21
CA ASN A 38 -19.03 12.10 35.95
C ASN A 38 -18.92 10.85 36.82
N VAL A 39 -18.00 9.93 36.52
CA VAL A 39 -17.74 8.75 37.36
C VAL A 39 -16.45 9.00 38.13
N SER A 40 -16.57 9.51 39.36
CA SER A 40 -15.46 9.66 40.28
C SER A 40 -15.29 8.42 41.16
N ASN A 41 -14.03 8.10 41.47
CA ASN A 41 -13.52 7.09 42.41
C ASN A 41 -13.36 5.66 41.86
N THR A 42 -12.17 5.35 41.37
CA THR A 42 -11.23 4.42 42.03
C THR A 42 -9.85 4.51 41.37
N SER A 43 -8.82 4.26 42.16
CA SER A 43 -7.40 4.42 41.88
C SER A 43 -6.86 3.46 40.81
N ALA A 44 -6.89 3.87 39.55
CA ALA A 44 -5.96 3.47 38.48
C ALA A 44 -6.19 4.42 37.30
N GLN A 45 -5.35 5.46 37.17
CA GLN A 45 -5.45 6.41 36.06
C GLN A 45 -4.87 5.78 34.78
N ALA A 46 -5.71 5.05 34.05
CA ALA A 46 -5.55 4.81 32.63
C ALA A 46 -6.73 5.48 31.93
N ALA A 47 -6.46 6.48 31.09
CA ALA A 47 -7.47 7.08 30.23
C ALA A 47 -7.80 6.11 29.09
N TYR A 48 -9.08 5.82 28.86
CA TYR A 48 -9.57 5.19 27.64
C TYR A 48 -10.60 6.13 27.01
N CYS A 49 -10.42 6.40 25.71
CA CYS A 49 -11.41 7.07 24.88
C CYS A 49 -11.31 6.48 23.47
N THR A 50 -12.34 5.74 23.06
CA THR A 50 -12.62 5.53 21.64
C THR A 50 -14.14 5.44 21.46
N GLN A 51 -14.70 6.30 20.59
CA GLN A 51 -16.01 6.07 20.00
C GLN A 51 -15.79 5.92 18.49
N LEU A 52 -16.09 4.74 17.97
CA LEU A 52 -16.03 4.43 16.54
C LEU A 52 -17.45 4.52 15.97
N LEU A 53 -17.65 5.36 14.95
CA LEU A 53 -18.89 5.38 14.18
C LEU A 53 -18.65 4.58 12.91
N TYR A 54 -19.42 3.50 12.73
CA TYR A 54 -19.38 2.66 11.54
C TYR A 54 -20.56 3.00 10.64
N SER A 55 -20.35 3.02 9.31
CA SER A 55 -21.45 2.96 8.34
C SER A 55 -21.43 1.61 7.62
N LYS A 56 -22.59 1.20 7.09
CA LYS A 56 -22.76 -0.07 6.37
C LYS A 56 -21.94 -0.15 5.08
N GLU A 57 -21.55 1.00 4.53
CA GLU A 57 -20.77 1.16 3.31
C GLU A 57 -19.29 1.48 3.61
N ASN A 58 -18.95 1.66 4.89
CA ASN A 58 -17.62 2.10 5.30
C ASN A 58 -17.26 1.55 6.70
N SER A 59 -16.63 0.38 6.73
CA SER A 59 -16.05 -0.18 7.96
C SER A 59 -14.74 0.50 8.37
N LEU A 60 -14.23 1.47 7.61
CA LEU A 60 -12.93 2.13 7.84
C LEU A 60 -12.97 3.67 7.92
N GLY A 61 -14.12 4.32 7.77
CA GLY A 61 -14.20 5.78 7.67
C GLY A 61 -14.65 6.48 8.95
N CYS A 62 -13.76 7.31 9.49
CA CYS A 62 -13.95 8.30 10.57
C CYS A 62 -13.78 7.80 12.02
N ALA A 63 -12.53 7.57 12.41
CA ALA A 63 -12.10 7.94 13.77
C ALA A 63 -11.91 9.48 13.80
N ALA A 64 -12.96 10.22 14.17
CA ALA A 64 -12.79 11.62 14.52
C ALA A 64 -12.08 11.69 15.89
N LEU A 65 -10.79 12.05 15.87
CA LEU A 65 -10.06 12.41 17.10
C LEU A 65 -10.63 13.72 17.63
N ALA A 66 -11.51 13.64 18.65
CA ALA A 66 -11.75 14.77 19.52
C ALA A 66 -10.54 14.90 20.47
N ALA A 67 -10.03 16.13 20.62
CA ALA A 67 -8.83 16.45 21.40
C ALA A 67 -8.81 15.75 22.77
N CYS A 68 -7.71 15.06 23.08
CA CYS A 68 -7.45 14.53 24.40
C CYS A 68 -6.97 15.66 25.32
N THR A 69 -7.66 15.86 26.45
CA THR A 69 -7.14 16.69 27.55
C THR A 69 -6.60 15.77 28.64
N TYR A 70 -5.44 16.13 29.21
CA TYR A 70 -4.90 15.49 30.41
C TYR A 70 -4.81 16.57 31.49
N GLN A 71 -5.46 16.34 32.63
CA GLN A 71 -5.50 17.28 33.76
C GLN A 71 -6.04 18.69 33.42
N GLY A 72 -6.90 18.82 32.41
CA GLY A 72 -7.49 20.11 32.02
C GLY A 72 -6.61 20.95 31.08
N GLU A 73 -5.43 20.47 30.70
CA GLU A 73 -4.63 21.05 29.63
C GLU A 73 -4.83 20.28 28.32
N ALA A 74 -4.95 21.03 27.22
CA ALA A 74 -4.99 20.46 25.87
C ALA A 74 -3.61 19.89 25.53
N ILE A 75 -3.52 18.59 25.29
CA ILE A 75 -2.29 17.99 24.75
C ILE A 75 -2.29 18.27 23.26
N TRP A 76 -1.55 19.29 22.85
CA TRP A 76 -1.20 19.47 21.45
C TRP A 76 -0.10 18.46 21.11
N LEU A 77 -0.42 17.47 20.28
CA LEU A 77 0.59 16.69 19.58
C LEU A 77 1.35 17.69 18.68
N SER A 78 2.52 18.14 19.12
CA SER A 78 3.37 19.00 18.31
C SER A 78 3.90 18.16 17.14
N CYS A 79 3.31 18.36 15.97
CA CYS A 79 4.01 18.10 14.72
C CYS A 79 5.13 19.13 14.59
N PRO A 80 6.26 18.80 13.94
CA PRO A 80 7.22 19.80 13.51
C PRO A 80 6.50 20.91 12.74
N ASP A 81 6.82 22.17 13.03
CA ASP A 81 6.09 23.36 12.59
C ASP A 81 5.64 23.29 11.12
N GLY A 82 4.32 23.37 10.88
CA GLY A 82 3.72 23.45 9.54
C GLY A 82 2.59 22.46 9.20
N PHE A 83 2.26 21.50 10.09
CA PHE A 83 1.27 20.45 9.83
C PHE A 83 0.17 20.42 10.91
N GLU A 84 -0.85 21.28 10.80
CA GLU A 84 -1.94 21.39 11.80
C GLU A 84 -3.17 20.48 11.52
N ALA A 85 -3.21 19.71 10.42
CA ALA A 85 -4.39 18.91 10.07
C ALA A 85 -4.16 17.39 9.94
N ASP A 86 -2.94 16.88 10.12
CA ASP A 86 -2.52 15.63 9.47
C ASP A 86 -2.13 14.48 10.41
N CYS A 87 -2.80 14.40 11.55
CA CYS A 87 -2.46 13.45 12.60
C CYS A 87 -3.23 12.11 12.61
N VAL A 88 -3.85 11.68 11.50
CA VAL A 88 -4.55 10.37 11.50
C VAL A 88 -3.61 9.19 11.25
N LEU A 89 -2.53 9.39 10.46
CA LEU A 89 -1.55 8.33 10.16
C LEU A 89 -0.09 8.74 10.42
N GLY A 90 0.23 10.03 10.45
CA GLY A 90 1.58 10.54 10.73
C GLY A 90 1.91 10.75 12.20
N CYS A 91 0.90 10.79 13.08
CA CYS A 91 1.06 11.05 14.51
C CYS A 91 0.78 9.83 15.38
N THR A 92 1.12 8.62 14.92
CA THR A 92 1.47 7.58 15.89
C THR A 92 2.81 7.99 16.47
N ALA A 93 2.78 8.89 17.46
CA ALA A 93 3.88 9.01 18.39
C ALA A 93 4.06 7.62 18.99
N LEU A 94 5.03 6.87 18.45
CA LEU A 94 5.45 5.62 19.06
C LEU A 94 5.69 5.97 20.53
N PRO A 95 5.11 5.22 21.49
CA PRO A 95 5.27 5.54 22.89
C PRO A 95 6.77 5.70 23.14
N ARG A 96 7.23 6.91 23.53
CA ARG A 96 8.66 7.12 23.82
C ARG A 96 9.03 6.12 24.91
N PRO A 97 9.80 5.07 24.61
CA PRO A 97 10.18 4.15 25.66
C PRO A 97 11.11 4.93 26.59
N SER A 98 10.68 5.11 27.84
CA SER A 98 11.34 5.99 28.80
C SER A 98 12.70 5.47 29.31
N SER A 99 13.29 4.44 28.69
CA SER A 99 14.51 3.81 29.19
C SER A 99 15.48 3.18 28.19
N CYS A 100 15.14 3.04 26.89
CA CYS A 100 16.07 2.44 25.92
C CYS A 100 16.88 3.52 25.21
N PRO A 101 18.22 3.51 25.30
CA PRO A 101 19.04 4.42 24.51
C PRO A 101 18.83 4.12 23.02
N GLU A 102 18.84 5.16 22.18
CA GLU A 102 18.79 4.95 20.74
C GLU A 102 20.06 4.19 20.29
N PRO A 103 19.90 3.02 19.65
CA PRO A 103 21.02 2.30 19.06
C PRO A 103 21.81 3.23 18.14
N GLN A 104 23.11 3.39 18.42
CA GLN A 104 24.01 4.23 17.64
C GLN A 104 24.36 3.58 16.29
N GLU A 105 24.22 2.26 16.20
CA GLU A 105 24.49 1.48 14.99
C GLU A 105 23.56 1.84 13.83
N ASP A 106 24.13 2.03 12.64
CA ASP A 106 23.35 2.12 11.41
C ASP A 106 22.91 0.73 10.91
N LEU A 107 22.08 0.70 9.87
CA LEU A 107 21.54 -0.55 9.33
C LEU A 107 22.65 -1.50 8.83
N ILE A 108 23.72 -0.96 8.22
CA ILE A 108 24.81 -1.74 7.63
C ILE A 108 25.68 -2.32 8.75
N GLU A 109 26.01 -1.52 9.77
CA GLU A 109 26.71 -1.96 10.96
C GLU A 109 25.93 -3.06 11.69
N TRP A 110 24.62 -2.88 11.87
CA TRP A 110 23.76 -3.89 12.50
C TRP A 110 23.73 -5.21 11.72
N ILE A 111 23.61 -5.16 10.38
CA ILE A 111 23.63 -6.37 9.53
C ILE A 111 24.96 -7.10 9.66
N THR A 112 26.07 -6.37 9.51
CA THR A 112 27.42 -6.96 9.50
C THR A 112 27.84 -7.47 10.87
N SER A 113 27.43 -6.81 11.96
CA SER A 113 27.70 -7.26 13.34
C SER A 113 26.94 -8.54 13.72
N HIS A 114 25.86 -8.87 13.00
CA HIS A 114 25.06 -10.07 13.22
C HIS A 114 25.34 -11.18 12.19
N GLY A 115 26.47 -11.12 11.49
CA GLY A 115 26.92 -12.18 10.58
C GLY A 115 26.33 -12.10 9.17
N GLY A 116 25.65 -10.99 8.83
CA GLY A 116 25.30 -10.68 7.46
C GLY A 116 26.46 -10.07 6.68
N PHE A 117 26.26 -9.95 5.38
CA PHE A 117 27.17 -9.29 4.46
C PHE A 117 26.46 -8.13 3.77
N PHE A 118 27.16 -7.02 3.62
CA PHE A 118 26.75 -5.88 2.81
C PHE A 118 27.95 -5.45 1.99
N SER A 119 27.84 -5.48 0.66
CA SER A 119 28.98 -5.14 -0.20
C SER A 119 29.45 -3.71 0.09
N PRO A 120 30.77 -3.48 0.29
CA PRO A 120 31.31 -2.13 0.49
C PRO A 120 31.18 -1.25 -0.76
N ARG A 121 30.79 -1.85 -1.89
CA ARG A 121 30.55 -1.22 -3.19
C ARG A 121 29.11 -0.73 -3.33
N LEU A 122 28.36 -0.74 -2.23
CA LEU A 122 26.98 -0.29 -2.14
C LEU A 122 26.85 0.81 -1.10
N ARG A 123 25.85 1.66 -1.29
CA ARG A 123 25.40 2.64 -0.29
C ARG A 123 23.89 2.77 -0.30
N ILE A 124 23.31 3.04 0.86
CA ILE A 124 21.92 3.50 0.95
C ILE A 124 21.91 5.00 0.68
N GLY A 125 21.03 5.47 -0.20
CA GLY A 125 20.95 6.89 -0.57
C GLY A 125 19.59 7.27 -1.09
N SER A 126 19.49 8.47 -1.66
CA SER A 126 18.29 8.95 -2.35
C SER A 126 18.60 9.24 -3.82
N GLY A 127 17.67 8.88 -4.70
CA GLY A 127 17.68 9.15 -6.14
C GLY A 127 16.31 9.58 -6.64
N GLU A 128 16.05 9.41 -7.93
CA GLU A 128 14.80 9.83 -8.58
C GLU A 128 13.57 9.06 -8.06
N LEU A 129 13.75 7.77 -7.74
CA LEU A 129 12.71 6.91 -7.17
C LEU A 129 12.57 7.04 -5.64
N GLY A 130 13.26 8.02 -5.04
CA GLY A 130 13.31 8.21 -3.60
C GLY A 130 14.47 7.47 -2.96
N ARG A 131 14.28 6.91 -1.76
CA ARG A 131 15.35 6.16 -1.08
C ARG A 131 15.59 4.84 -1.81
N GLY A 132 16.86 4.52 -2.05
CA GLY A 132 17.30 3.34 -2.79
C GLY A 132 18.66 2.82 -2.34
N LEU A 133 19.11 1.78 -3.02
CA LEU A 133 20.44 1.18 -2.89
C LEU A 133 21.24 1.55 -4.14
N PHE A 134 22.47 2.07 -4.00
CA PHE A 134 23.26 2.57 -5.12
C PHE A 134 24.64 1.92 -5.16
N ALA A 135 25.09 1.56 -6.35
CA ALA A 135 26.44 1.08 -6.59
C ALA A 135 27.43 2.26 -6.48
N THR A 136 28.51 2.09 -5.72
CA THR A 136 29.62 3.06 -5.67
C THR A 136 30.72 2.71 -6.67
N GLU A 137 30.72 1.48 -7.18
CA GLU A 137 31.63 0.95 -8.19
C GLU A 137 30.90 -0.04 -9.12
N ASP A 138 31.52 -0.43 -10.23
CA ASP A 138 30.93 -1.37 -11.21
C ASP A 138 30.75 -2.80 -10.65
N LEU A 139 29.53 -3.27 -10.45
CA LEU A 139 29.21 -4.61 -9.93
C LEU A 139 29.11 -5.63 -11.05
N GLU A 140 29.63 -6.84 -10.81
CA GLU A 140 29.62 -7.94 -11.78
C GLU A 140 28.34 -8.78 -11.69
N VAL A 141 28.01 -9.47 -12.79
CA VAL A 141 26.90 -10.45 -12.81
C VAL A 141 27.12 -11.51 -11.74
N SER A 142 26.07 -11.86 -11.00
CA SER A 142 26.10 -12.83 -9.90
C SER A 142 26.92 -12.43 -8.67
N GLU A 143 27.47 -11.22 -8.62
CA GLU A 143 28.13 -10.69 -7.42
C GLU A 143 27.12 -10.65 -6.26
N VAL A 144 27.51 -11.18 -5.08
CA VAL A 144 26.68 -11.07 -3.87
C VAL A 144 26.68 -9.63 -3.42
N LEU A 145 25.50 -9.03 -3.37
CA LEU A 145 25.28 -7.65 -2.98
C LEU A 145 25.07 -7.56 -1.46
N VAL A 146 24.17 -8.40 -0.97
CA VAL A 146 23.76 -8.44 0.44
C VAL A 146 23.49 -9.89 0.81
N SER A 147 23.87 -10.29 2.02
CA SER A 147 23.45 -11.54 2.63
C SER A 147 22.93 -11.29 4.05
N LEU A 148 21.82 -11.93 4.38
CA LEU A 148 21.08 -11.73 5.62
C LEU A 148 20.85 -13.08 6.30
N PRO A 149 21.38 -13.27 7.52
CA PRO A 149 20.95 -14.37 8.37
C PRO A 149 19.43 -14.27 8.60
N SER A 150 18.75 -15.41 8.58
CA SER A 150 17.29 -15.46 8.72
C SER A 150 16.76 -14.77 9.98
N GLU A 151 17.57 -14.68 11.04
CA GLU A 151 17.28 -13.99 12.30
C GLU A 151 17.08 -12.48 12.14
N LEU A 152 17.64 -11.87 11.10
CA LEU A 152 17.50 -10.45 10.80
C LEU A 152 16.21 -10.13 10.01
N ILE A 153 15.49 -11.15 9.56
CA ILE A 153 14.23 -11.01 8.81
C ILE A 153 13.07 -11.11 9.79
N ILE A 154 12.11 -10.20 9.70
CA ILE A 154 10.83 -10.35 10.40
C ILE A 154 10.00 -11.35 9.58
N LEU A 155 10.27 -12.63 9.80
CA LEU A 155 9.75 -13.74 9.01
C LEU A 155 8.23 -13.82 9.01
N ASP A 156 7.68 -14.25 7.86
CA ASP A 156 6.25 -14.40 7.62
C ASP A 156 5.54 -15.49 8.41
N GLY A 157 6.30 -16.35 9.09
CA GLY A 157 5.73 -17.51 9.77
C GLY A 157 4.85 -18.32 8.81
N ARG A 158 3.72 -18.84 9.29
CA ARG A 158 2.76 -19.61 8.47
C ARG A 158 1.63 -18.76 7.89
N SER A 159 1.58 -17.47 8.21
CA SER A 159 0.46 -16.60 7.86
C SER A 159 0.88 -15.13 7.89
N PRO A 160 0.54 -14.35 6.84
CA PRO A 160 0.73 -12.90 6.82
C PRO A 160 0.17 -12.18 8.07
N CYS A 161 -0.92 -12.68 8.65
CA CYS A 161 -1.49 -12.11 9.88
C CYS A 161 -0.50 -12.13 11.05
N LEU A 162 0.24 -13.24 11.21
CA LEU A 162 1.22 -13.37 12.27
C LEU A 162 2.42 -12.45 12.03
N ALA A 163 2.82 -12.29 10.76
CA ALA A 163 3.88 -11.39 10.34
C ALA A 163 3.52 -9.93 10.64
N ILE A 164 2.32 -9.49 10.28
CA ILE A 164 1.79 -8.14 10.57
C ILE A 164 1.72 -7.91 12.09
N LYS A 165 1.20 -8.88 12.86
CA LYS A 165 1.16 -8.80 14.33
C LYS A 165 2.58 -8.70 14.92
N ARG A 166 3.54 -9.46 14.38
CA ARG A 166 4.96 -9.40 14.79
C ARG A 166 5.57 -8.03 14.48
N LEU A 167 5.36 -7.51 13.28
CA LEU A 167 5.84 -6.18 12.88
C LEU A 167 5.24 -5.09 13.78
N ARG A 168 3.93 -5.13 14.06
CA ARG A 168 3.28 -4.22 15.01
C ARG A 168 3.95 -4.27 16.39
N ASN A 169 4.20 -5.46 16.92
CA ASN A 169 4.85 -5.64 18.22
C ASN A 169 6.27 -5.07 18.24
N GLU A 170 7.02 -5.20 17.14
CA GLU A 170 8.35 -4.60 17.04
C GLU A 170 8.30 -3.07 16.91
N LEU A 171 7.37 -2.52 16.13
CA LEU A 171 7.14 -1.07 16.04
C LEU A 171 6.74 -0.49 17.42
N GLN A 172 5.91 -1.21 18.18
CA GLN A 172 5.48 -0.79 19.53
C GLN A 172 6.64 -0.67 20.52
N LYS A 173 7.68 -1.50 20.37
CA LYS A 173 8.89 -1.44 21.20
C LYS A 173 9.76 -0.22 20.90
N GLY A 174 9.60 0.42 19.73
CA GLY A 174 10.41 1.56 19.32
C GLY A 174 11.91 1.25 19.36
N THR A 175 12.69 2.14 19.97
CA THR A 175 14.15 1.98 20.12
C THR A 175 14.57 0.74 20.90
N CYS A 176 13.67 0.10 21.64
CA CYS A 176 13.94 -1.17 22.34
C CYS A 176 13.83 -2.41 21.43
N SER A 177 13.37 -2.27 20.19
CA SER A 177 13.29 -3.40 19.26
C SER A 177 14.69 -3.84 18.83
N PHE A 178 14.93 -5.16 18.80
CA PHE A 178 16.11 -5.73 18.16
C PHE A 178 16.24 -5.29 16.68
N PHE A 179 15.10 -5.09 16.01
CA PHE A 179 15.02 -4.66 14.63
C PHE A 179 15.05 -3.13 14.50
N TRP A 180 15.28 -2.35 15.56
CA TRP A 180 15.22 -0.90 15.48
C TRP A 180 16.15 -0.28 14.41
N PRO A 181 17.41 -0.74 14.20
CA PRO A 181 18.25 -0.23 13.12
C PRO A 181 17.62 -0.37 11.73
N TYR A 182 16.78 -1.39 11.53
CA TYR A 182 15.96 -1.56 10.33
C TYR A 182 14.67 -0.73 10.39
N LEU A 183 13.88 -0.82 11.46
CA LEU A 183 12.59 -0.13 11.59
C LEU A 183 12.71 1.39 11.56
N LYS A 184 13.82 1.97 12.04
CA LYS A 184 14.08 3.41 11.94
C LYS A 184 14.16 3.86 10.49
N THR A 185 14.61 3.00 9.57
CA THR A 185 14.54 3.29 8.13
C THR A 185 13.11 3.30 7.62
N LEU A 186 12.20 2.52 8.21
CA LEU A 186 10.78 2.53 7.82
C LEU A 186 9.98 3.67 8.47
N HIS A 187 10.49 4.30 9.53
CA HIS A 187 9.75 5.29 10.31
C HIS A 187 9.37 6.53 9.48
N GLY A 188 10.29 7.07 8.69
CA GLY A 188 10.05 8.23 7.83
C GLY A 188 9.43 7.90 6.47
N LEU A 189 9.06 6.64 6.23
CA LEU A 189 8.52 6.24 4.94
C LEU A 189 7.04 6.64 4.82
N GLU A 190 6.75 7.56 3.93
CA GLU A 190 5.38 7.88 3.55
C GLU A 190 4.80 6.73 2.73
N ILE A 191 3.66 6.17 3.15
CA ILE A 191 2.97 5.11 2.42
C ILE A 191 1.78 5.72 1.70
N ASN A 192 1.88 5.80 0.39
CA ASN A 192 0.91 6.48 -0.47
C ASN A 192 0.17 5.50 -1.37
N VAL A 193 -0.56 4.58 -0.76
CA VAL A 193 -1.40 3.63 -1.50
C VAL A 193 -2.86 4.07 -1.49
N PRO A 194 -3.65 3.78 -2.55
CA PRO A 194 -5.08 4.11 -2.61
C PRO A 194 -5.89 3.68 -1.37
N ALA A 195 -5.45 2.63 -0.69
CA ALA A 195 -6.10 2.12 0.51
C ALA A 195 -6.13 3.08 1.71
N VAL A 196 -5.29 4.13 1.73
CA VAL A 196 -5.26 5.15 2.80
C VAL A 196 -5.66 6.54 2.33
N TRP A 197 -6.12 6.66 1.09
CA TRP A 197 -6.54 7.94 0.54
C TRP A 197 -7.91 8.35 1.08
N SER A 198 -8.21 9.65 0.96
CA SER A 198 -9.55 10.17 1.24
C SER A 198 -10.57 9.56 0.25
N VAL A 199 -11.85 9.53 0.62
CA VAL A 199 -12.91 9.05 -0.28
C VAL A 199 -12.94 9.88 -1.56
N GLU A 200 -12.71 11.18 -1.43
CA GLU A 200 -12.65 12.13 -2.54
C GLU A 200 -11.49 11.82 -3.50
N ASP A 201 -10.31 11.48 -2.96
CA ASP A 201 -9.15 11.16 -3.80
C ASP A 201 -9.28 9.77 -4.46
N VAL A 202 -9.86 8.77 -3.77
CA VAL A 202 -10.16 7.46 -4.37
C VAL A 202 -11.21 7.59 -5.47
N ALA A 203 -12.18 8.49 -5.34
CA ALA A 203 -13.18 8.74 -6.38
C ALA A 203 -12.56 9.24 -7.70
N LEU A 204 -11.33 9.77 -7.69
CA LEU A 204 -10.60 10.12 -8.91
C LEU A 204 -10.14 8.89 -9.71
N LEU A 205 -10.16 7.71 -9.11
CA LEU A 205 -9.86 6.43 -9.76
C LEU A 205 -11.11 5.76 -10.37
N ASP A 206 -12.28 6.35 -10.20
CA ASP A 206 -13.54 5.78 -10.69
C ASP A 206 -13.58 5.64 -12.23
N GLY A 207 -14.04 4.48 -12.71
CA GLY A 207 -14.03 4.10 -14.13
C GLY A 207 -12.67 3.62 -14.67
N LEU A 208 -11.58 3.70 -13.90
CA LEU A 208 -10.30 3.11 -14.30
C LEU A 208 -10.26 1.60 -14.02
N PRO A 209 -9.32 0.86 -14.64
CA PRO A 209 -9.15 -0.56 -14.36
C PRO A 209 -8.93 -0.75 -12.87
N THR A 210 -9.86 -1.47 -12.26
CA THR A 210 -9.92 -1.64 -10.83
C THR A 210 -9.44 -3.06 -10.52
N PRO A 211 -8.33 -3.22 -9.78
CA PRO A 211 -7.83 -4.53 -9.41
C PRO A 211 -8.88 -5.37 -8.69
N LYS A 212 -8.72 -6.70 -8.72
CA LYS A 212 -9.65 -7.61 -8.07
C LYS A 212 -9.93 -7.21 -6.60
N GLY A 213 -11.22 -7.06 -6.28
CA GLY A 213 -11.72 -6.63 -4.98
C GLY A 213 -11.74 -5.12 -4.73
N GLY A 214 -11.17 -4.30 -5.61
CA GLY A 214 -11.17 -2.84 -5.45
C GLY A 214 -9.84 -2.26 -4.95
N TRP A 215 -9.76 -0.92 -4.93
CA TRP A 215 -8.59 -0.16 -4.48
C TRP A 215 -8.25 -0.35 -2.99
N GLN A 216 -9.20 -0.85 -2.20
CA GLN A 216 -9.07 -1.03 -0.75
C GLN A 216 -9.22 -2.50 -0.32
N SER A 217 -9.31 -3.46 -1.25
CA SER A 217 -9.65 -4.86 -0.91
C SER A 217 -8.70 -5.48 0.10
N TYR A 218 -7.41 -5.27 -0.06
CA TYR A 218 -6.40 -5.92 0.77
C TYR A 218 -6.43 -5.38 2.18
N THR A 219 -6.49 -4.06 2.36
CA THR A 219 -6.60 -3.52 3.71
C THR A 219 -7.89 -3.99 4.37
N GLN A 220 -9.03 -3.93 3.67
CA GLN A 220 -10.31 -4.44 4.20
C GLN A 220 -10.25 -5.93 4.57
N GLN A 221 -9.67 -6.75 3.69
CA GLN A 221 -9.48 -8.17 3.93
C GLN A 221 -8.58 -8.43 5.12
N TYR A 222 -7.41 -7.78 5.19
CA TYR A 222 -6.47 -7.96 6.28
C TYR A 222 -7.00 -7.41 7.61
N PHE A 223 -7.75 -6.31 7.60
CA PHE A 223 -8.48 -5.84 8.77
C PHE A 223 -9.46 -6.89 9.27
N ARG A 224 -10.22 -7.50 8.36
CA ARG A 224 -11.19 -8.53 8.71
C ARG A 224 -10.54 -9.84 9.18
N ASP A 225 -9.47 -10.25 8.51
CA ASP A 225 -8.89 -11.60 8.65
C ASP A 225 -7.77 -11.65 9.71
N CYS A 226 -7.02 -10.54 9.90
CA CYS A 226 -5.82 -10.52 10.73
C CYS A 226 -5.90 -9.62 11.95
N LEU A 227 -6.73 -8.58 11.93
CA LEU A 227 -6.85 -7.65 13.04
C LEU A 227 -8.06 -8.05 13.89
N GLU A 228 -7.85 -8.10 15.21
CA GLU A 228 -8.95 -8.15 16.16
C GLU A 228 -9.76 -6.84 16.03
N SER A 229 -11.00 -6.80 16.54
CA SER A 229 -11.96 -5.68 16.36
C SER A 229 -11.44 -4.27 16.70
N ASP A 230 -10.25 -4.18 17.28
CA ASP A 230 -9.65 -2.99 17.88
C ASP A 230 -8.36 -2.59 17.13
N GLY A 231 -8.39 -2.58 15.80
CA GLY A 231 -7.26 -2.14 14.97
C GLY A 231 -6.85 -0.70 15.31
N ASP A 232 -5.69 -0.52 15.92
CA ASP A 232 -5.11 0.80 16.20
C ASP A 232 -4.30 1.34 15.01
N ALA A 233 -3.95 2.63 15.04
CA ALA A 233 -3.15 3.26 13.99
C ALA A 233 -1.79 2.57 13.77
N LEU A 234 -1.23 1.95 14.82
CA LEU A 234 0.01 1.19 14.73
C LEU A 234 -0.18 -0.14 13.98
N ALA A 235 -1.31 -0.82 14.17
CA ALA A 235 -1.70 -2.01 13.44
C ALA A 235 -1.91 -1.71 11.96
N LEU A 236 -2.59 -0.60 11.64
CA LEU A 236 -2.73 -0.12 10.26
C LEU A 236 -1.35 0.19 9.65
N ARG A 237 -0.48 0.88 10.38
CA ARG A 237 0.88 1.16 9.91
C ARG A 237 1.68 -0.12 9.64
N ALA A 238 1.61 -1.10 10.54
CA ALA A 238 2.27 -2.39 10.36
C ALA A 238 1.72 -3.12 9.12
N LEU A 239 0.39 -3.16 8.95
CA LEU A 239 -0.25 -3.75 7.79
C LEU A 239 0.23 -3.09 6.48
N LEU A 240 0.24 -1.77 6.42
CA LEU A 240 0.64 -1.04 5.22
C LEU A 240 2.11 -1.22 4.89
N LEU A 241 3.00 -1.18 5.90
CA LEU A 241 4.41 -1.46 5.71
C LEU A 241 4.59 -2.87 5.18
N TYR A 242 3.94 -3.84 5.82
CA TYR A 242 4.00 -5.23 5.42
C TYR A 242 3.55 -5.43 3.97
N HIS A 243 2.37 -4.91 3.60
CA HIS A 243 1.84 -5.05 2.26
C HIS A 243 2.73 -4.42 1.18
N THR A 244 3.31 -3.26 1.48
CA THR A 244 4.10 -2.50 0.49
C THR A 244 5.57 -2.91 0.43
N ARG A 245 6.08 -3.69 1.39
CA ARG A 245 7.52 -3.92 1.56
C ARG A 245 7.92 -5.37 1.82
N ALA A 246 7.01 -6.23 2.27
CA ALA A 246 7.34 -7.62 2.53
C ALA A 246 7.67 -8.34 1.21
N GLY A 247 8.75 -9.11 1.23
CA GLY A 247 9.07 -10.07 0.19
C GLY A 247 8.51 -11.46 0.53
N PRO A 248 8.87 -12.50 -0.24
CA PRO A 248 8.39 -13.87 -0.02
C PRO A 248 8.71 -14.48 1.36
N LEU A 249 9.69 -13.91 2.07
CA LEU A 249 10.10 -14.35 3.41
C LEU A 249 9.57 -13.45 4.54
N GLY A 250 8.97 -12.30 4.19
CA GLY A 250 8.55 -11.24 5.11
C GLY A 250 9.34 -9.96 4.99
N MET A 251 9.37 -9.17 6.07
CA MET A 251 10.08 -7.88 6.08
C MET A 251 11.59 -8.14 6.11
N THR A 252 12.22 -7.92 4.97
CA THR A 252 13.62 -8.27 4.73
C THR A 252 14.43 -6.99 4.65
N PRO A 253 15.28 -6.68 5.64
CA PRO A 253 16.09 -5.46 5.63
C PRO A 253 16.90 -5.31 4.34
N VAL A 254 17.07 -4.08 3.85
CA VAL A 254 17.76 -3.74 2.59
C VAL A 254 17.03 -4.19 1.33
N ALA A 255 16.41 -5.37 1.32
CA ALA A 255 15.60 -5.88 0.21
C ALA A 255 14.49 -4.90 -0.19
N ASP A 256 13.82 -4.39 0.84
CA ASP A 256 12.71 -3.47 0.74
C ASP A 256 13.13 -2.00 0.65
N ILE A 257 14.44 -1.74 0.61
CA ILE A 257 15.02 -0.42 0.31
C ILE A 257 15.29 -0.29 -1.18
N MET A 258 15.57 -1.39 -1.88
CA MET A 258 15.72 -1.38 -3.33
C MET A 258 14.39 -1.01 -3.98
N ASN A 259 14.40 0.02 -4.83
CA ASN A 259 13.24 0.35 -5.65
C ASN A 259 13.03 -0.72 -6.73
N HIS A 260 11.84 -0.73 -7.29
CA HIS A 260 11.50 -1.66 -8.35
C HIS A 260 11.99 -1.17 -9.71
N GLY A 261 12.44 -2.08 -10.56
CA GLY A 261 12.70 -1.80 -11.97
C GLY A 261 13.43 -2.94 -12.68
N TYR A 262 13.96 -2.67 -13.88
CA TYR A 262 14.31 -3.72 -14.86
C TYR A 262 15.76 -4.25 -14.76
N ASN A 263 16.67 -3.57 -14.05
CA ASN A 263 18.03 -4.07 -13.77
C ASN A 263 18.01 -4.94 -12.52
N LEU A 264 17.50 -6.17 -12.67
CA LEU A 264 17.05 -7.02 -11.57
C LEU A 264 18.18 -7.44 -10.60
N THR A 265 17.77 -7.92 -9.42
CA THR A 265 18.57 -8.76 -8.55
C THR A 265 18.03 -10.19 -8.55
N TRP A 266 18.90 -11.19 -8.47
CA TRP A 266 18.50 -12.56 -8.15
C TRP A 266 18.46 -12.72 -6.64
N HIS A 267 17.41 -13.37 -6.13
CA HIS A 267 17.33 -13.70 -4.72
C HIS A 267 17.38 -15.19 -4.55
N GLY A 268 18.02 -15.63 -3.48
CA GLY A 268 18.07 -17.04 -3.15
C GLY A 268 18.29 -17.24 -1.66
N PHE A 269 18.09 -18.48 -1.25
CA PHE A 269 18.26 -18.89 0.13
C PHE A 269 19.23 -20.07 0.15
N ASP A 270 20.41 -19.86 0.73
CA ASP A 270 21.36 -20.96 0.91
C ASP A 270 20.82 -21.86 2.02
N GLN A 271 20.37 -23.04 1.60
CA GLN A 271 19.77 -24.04 2.47
C GLN A 271 20.87 -24.80 3.25
N GLU A 272 21.34 -24.28 4.38
CA GLU A 272 21.98 -25.15 5.38
C GLU A 272 20.89 -25.87 6.20
N ASP A 273 20.42 -27.00 5.65
CA ASP A 273 19.68 -28.08 6.35
C ASP A 273 18.28 -27.71 6.91
N PHE A 274 17.26 -27.91 6.08
CA PHE A 274 15.82 -27.73 6.40
C PHE A 274 15.30 -28.67 7.50
N SER A 275 16.09 -29.68 7.89
CA SER A 275 15.72 -30.61 8.95
C SER A 275 15.90 -30.05 10.37
N LYS A 276 16.55 -28.89 10.53
CA LYS A 276 16.74 -28.25 11.83
C LYS A 276 15.69 -27.15 12.06
N PRO A 277 14.98 -27.15 13.21
CA PRO A 277 13.95 -26.14 13.51
C PRO A 277 14.46 -24.68 13.51
N HIS A 278 15.79 -24.49 13.50
CA HIS A 278 16.50 -23.21 13.38
C HIS A 278 17.81 -23.34 12.56
N GLY A 279 17.82 -24.15 11.49
CA GLY A 279 18.97 -24.21 10.56
C GLY A 279 19.11 -22.87 9.84
N ARG A 280 20.10 -22.07 10.24
CA ARG A 280 20.22 -20.64 9.91
C ARG A 280 20.64 -20.43 8.47
N GLY A 281 19.71 -20.63 7.55
CA GLY A 281 19.94 -20.30 6.15
C GLY A 281 20.17 -18.81 5.98
N THR A 282 20.99 -18.48 4.98
CA THR A 282 21.32 -17.11 4.64
C THR A 282 20.52 -16.73 3.39
N PHE A 283 19.71 -15.69 3.50
CA PHE A 283 19.06 -15.09 2.34
C PHE A 283 20.04 -14.15 1.65
N TRP A 284 20.18 -14.23 0.34
CA TRP A 284 21.12 -13.42 -0.40
C TRP A 284 20.48 -12.72 -1.59
N PHE A 285 21.07 -11.59 -1.94
CA PHE A 285 20.81 -10.82 -3.15
C PHE A 285 22.05 -10.83 -4.01
N ARG A 286 21.90 -11.17 -5.29
CA ARG A 286 22.97 -11.11 -6.29
C ARG A 286 22.58 -10.22 -7.46
N ALA A 287 23.54 -9.54 -8.07
CA ALA A 287 23.29 -8.79 -9.29
C ALA A 287 22.87 -9.73 -10.43
N SER A 288 21.78 -9.41 -11.15
CA SER A 288 21.36 -10.20 -12.32
C SER A 288 22.04 -9.85 -13.62
N SER A 289 22.62 -8.66 -13.65
CA SER A 289 23.30 -8.02 -14.76
C SER A 289 24.47 -7.22 -14.20
N GLU A 290 25.34 -6.72 -15.06
CA GLU A 290 26.33 -5.73 -14.64
C GLU A 290 25.64 -4.44 -14.19
N ILE A 291 26.08 -3.84 -13.08
CA ILE A 291 25.54 -2.58 -12.57
C ILE A 291 26.68 -1.56 -12.52
N LYS A 292 26.52 -0.44 -13.22
CA LYS A 292 27.58 0.59 -13.28
C LYS A 292 27.67 1.41 -12.00
N ALA A 293 28.86 1.91 -11.71
CA ALA A 293 29.09 2.84 -10.62
C ALA A 293 28.14 4.05 -10.73
N GLY A 294 27.50 4.40 -9.61
CA GLY A 294 26.52 5.48 -9.52
C GLY A 294 25.08 5.08 -9.87
N SER A 295 24.86 3.91 -10.48
CA SER A 295 23.52 3.41 -10.78
C SER A 295 22.79 2.92 -9.52
N GLU A 296 21.47 3.04 -9.54
CA GLU A 296 20.61 2.42 -8.55
C GLU A 296 20.54 0.89 -8.78
N VAL A 297 20.58 0.14 -7.69
CA VAL A 297 20.35 -1.30 -7.66
C VAL A 297 18.86 -1.52 -7.47
N LEU A 298 18.25 -2.15 -8.47
CA LEU A 298 16.81 -2.34 -8.54
C LEU A 298 16.43 -3.78 -8.21
N ASN A 299 15.22 -3.93 -7.68
CA ASN A 299 14.63 -5.22 -7.36
C ASN A 299 13.44 -5.51 -8.29
N SER A 300 13.05 -6.78 -8.43
CA SER A 300 11.77 -7.17 -9.00
C SER A 300 10.79 -7.48 -7.88
N MET A 301 9.77 -6.64 -7.71
CA MET A 301 8.62 -6.93 -6.89
C MET A 301 7.64 -7.75 -7.73
N VAL A 302 7.47 -9.03 -7.39
CA VAL A 302 6.47 -9.95 -7.96
C VAL A 302 6.73 -10.34 -9.43
N ASN A 303 5.95 -11.33 -9.92
CA ASN A 303 5.76 -11.70 -11.32
C ASN A 303 5.15 -10.51 -12.10
N GLY A 304 5.86 -9.38 -12.21
CA GLY A 304 5.57 -8.37 -13.20
C GLY A 304 6.05 -8.83 -14.57
N VAL A 305 5.51 -8.23 -15.64
CA VAL A 305 5.94 -8.47 -17.03
C VAL A 305 7.45 -8.26 -17.22
N ALA A 306 8.04 -7.43 -16.36
CA ALA A 306 9.46 -7.19 -16.21
C ALA A 306 10.30 -8.47 -16.19
N PHE A 307 9.77 -9.58 -15.65
CA PHE A 307 10.58 -10.77 -15.45
C PHE A 307 11.07 -11.36 -16.77
N ARG A 308 10.22 -11.48 -17.81
CA ARG A 308 10.58 -11.74 -19.22
C ARG A 308 9.40 -11.45 -20.17
N PRO A 309 9.44 -10.41 -21.02
CA PRO A 309 8.42 -10.19 -22.05
C PRO A 309 8.23 -11.39 -22.99
N THR A 310 9.28 -12.17 -23.21
CA THR A 310 9.22 -13.39 -24.03
C THR A 310 8.58 -14.59 -23.33
N LEU A 311 8.47 -14.60 -21.99
CA LEU A 311 7.70 -15.62 -21.25
C LEU A 311 6.21 -15.27 -21.16
N ALA A 312 5.82 -14.02 -21.44
CA ALA A 312 4.42 -13.63 -21.50
C ALA A 312 3.64 -14.39 -22.59
N ALA A 313 4.35 -14.90 -23.62
CA ALA A 313 3.81 -15.83 -24.61
C ALA A 313 3.59 -17.21 -23.98
N GLY A 314 2.50 -17.37 -23.23
CA GLY A 314 2.09 -18.65 -22.61
C GLY A 314 1.66 -18.56 -21.15
N MET A 315 1.53 -17.37 -20.57
CA MET A 315 1.05 -17.16 -19.20
C MET A 315 -0.32 -16.44 -19.22
N HIS A 316 -1.20 -16.72 -18.26
CA HIS A 316 -2.54 -16.11 -18.22
C HIS A 316 -2.47 -14.68 -17.68
N ALA A 317 -3.36 -13.80 -18.14
CA ALA A 317 -3.44 -12.42 -17.66
C ALA A 317 -3.75 -12.31 -16.14
N ASP A 318 -4.30 -13.37 -15.53
CA ASP A 318 -4.55 -13.45 -14.09
C ASP A 318 -3.28 -13.78 -13.27
N ASP A 319 -2.17 -14.16 -13.92
CA ASP A 319 -0.93 -14.58 -13.25
C ASP A 319 0.03 -13.40 -12.95
N PHE A 320 -0.28 -12.19 -13.46
CA PHE A 320 0.59 -11.02 -13.32
C PHE A 320 -0.07 -9.87 -12.59
N ASP A 321 0.73 -9.18 -11.78
CA ASP A 321 0.39 -7.85 -11.31
C ASP A 321 0.65 -6.85 -12.46
N GLY A 322 -0.39 -6.13 -12.89
CA GLY A 322 -0.27 -5.05 -13.87
C GLY A 322 -0.04 -3.69 -13.21
N ALA A 323 -0.09 -2.63 -14.01
CA ALA A 323 -0.13 -1.25 -13.50
C ALA A 323 -1.25 -1.03 -12.46
N PRO A 324 -2.47 -1.58 -12.62
CA PRO A 324 -3.51 -1.44 -11.60
C PRO A 324 -3.10 -2.03 -10.24
N GLU A 325 -2.57 -3.25 -10.23
CA GLU A 325 -2.07 -3.92 -9.03
C GLU A 325 -0.89 -3.18 -8.41
N SER A 326 0.08 -2.77 -9.23
CA SER A 326 1.26 -2.04 -8.78
C SER A 326 0.88 -0.72 -8.11
N PHE A 327 -0.05 0.01 -8.71
CA PHE A 327 -0.56 1.26 -8.17
C PHE A 327 -1.34 1.06 -6.87
N ARG A 328 -2.20 0.03 -6.81
CA ARG A 328 -2.95 -0.33 -5.59
C ARG A 328 -2.01 -0.77 -4.46
N ASN A 329 -1.04 -1.63 -4.76
CA ASN A 329 -0.22 -2.30 -3.77
C ASN A 329 0.94 -1.45 -3.29
N TYR A 330 1.53 -0.64 -4.17
CA TYR A 330 2.79 0.06 -3.90
C TYR A 330 2.73 1.57 -4.12
N GLY A 331 1.64 2.09 -4.71
CA GLY A 331 1.46 3.53 -4.89
C GLY A 331 2.38 4.13 -5.97
N PHE A 332 2.74 3.35 -6.99
CA PHE A 332 3.46 3.86 -8.17
C PHE A 332 3.03 3.12 -9.43
N ILE A 333 3.45 3.63 -10.58
CA ILE A 333 3.31 3.00 -11.90
C ILE A 333 4.71 2.83 -12.43
N GLU A 334 4.99 1.66 -12.97
CA GLU A 334 6.27 1.39 -13.62
C GLU A 334 6.41 2.22 -14.89
N ASP A 335 7.64 2.67 -15.16
CA ASP A 335 8.01 3.04 -16.52
C ASP A 335 7.94 1.80 -17.41
N PRO A 336 7.63 1.89 -18.71
CA PRO A 336 7.59 0.72 -19.58
C PRO A 336 8.89 -0.13 -19.56
N PRO A 337 8.83 -1.49 -19.68
CA PRO A 337 7.65 -2.27 -20.05
C PRO A 337 6.65 -2.53 -18.92
N VAL A 338 5.39 -2.16 -19.11
CA VAL A 338 4.32 -2.25 -18.10
C VAL A 338 3.06 -2.91 -18.65
N MET A 339 2.42 -3.79 -17.87
CA MET A 339 1.13 -4.38 -18.26
C MET A 339 -0.02 -3.44 -17.93
N TRP A 340 -0.92 -3.31 -18.89
CA TRP A 340 -2.23 -2.71 -18.69
C TRP A 340 -3.31 -3.73 -18.98
N TRP A 341 -4.42 -3.62 -18.28
CA TRP A 341 -5.61 -4.40 -18.56
C TRP A 341 -6.86 -3.63 -18.14
N PHE A 342 -8.02 -4.01 -18.66
CA PHE A 342 -9.34 -3.57 -18.17
C PHE A 342 -10.39 -4.64 -18.47
N ASP A 343 -11.45 -4.68 -17.66
CA ASP A 343 -12.62 -5.52 -17.87
C ASP A 343 -13.70 -4.69 -18.57
N SER A 344 -14.11 -5.07 -19.79
CA SER A 344 -15.21 -4.40 -20.49
C SER A 344 -16.54 -4.71 -19.81
N ALA A 345 -17.27 -3.67 -19.41
CA ALA A 345 -18.63 -3.81 -18.90
C ALA A 345 -19.62 -4.25 -19.99
N ALA A 346 -19.35 -3.92 -21.25
CA ALA A 346 -20.23 -4.22 -22.38
C ALA A 346 -20.10 -5.68 -22.83
N SER A 347 -18.87 -6.16 -22.99
CA SER A 347 -18.59 -7.51 -23.51
C SER A 347 -18.30 -8.55 -22.41
N GLY A 348 -18.02 -8.11 -21.18
CA GLY A 348 -17.52 -8.98 -20.10
C GLY A 348 -16.11 -9.51 -20.36
N THR A 349 -15.43 -9.03 -21.40
CA THR A 349 -14.10 -9.49 -21.80
C THR A 349 -13.03 -8.69 -21.09
N ARG A 350 -11.99 -9.36 -20.60
CA ARG A 350 -10.76 -8.72 -20.15
C ARG A 350 -9.86 -8.45 -21.34
N HIS A 351 -9.48 -7.19 -21.51
CA HIS A 351 -8.47 -6.76 -22.48
C HIS A 351 -7.16 -6.50 -21.74
N ALA A 352 -6.07 -7.13 -22.16
CA ALA A 352 -4.74 -6.92 -21.59
C ALA A 352 -3.69 -6.70 -22.68
N TRP A 353 -2.69 -5.88 -22.41
CA TRP A 353 -1.54 -5.62 -23.28
C TRP A 353 -0.32 -5.16 -22.48
N ILE A 354 0.86 -5.31 -23.07
CA ILE A 354 2.11 -4.78 -22.51
C ILE A 354 2.46 -3.51 -23.27
N GLN A 355 2.58 -2.39 -22.57
CA GLN A 355 3.21 -1.20 -23.12
C GLN A 355 4.73 -1.37 -23.04
N MET A 356 5.41 -1.49 -24.17
CA MET A 356 6.85 -1.78 -24.25
C MET A 356 7.75 -0.55 -24.09
N ASP A 357 7.24 0.63 -24.42
CA ASP A 357 8.02 1.88 -24.39
C ASP A 357 7.15 3.10 -24.03
N ALA A 358 7.81 4.24 -23.81
CA ALA A 358 7.16 5.52 -23.51
C ALA A 358 6.26 6.04 -24.65
N LYS A 359 6.42 5.54 -25.89
CA LYS A 359 5.56 5.89 -27.03
C LYS A 359 4.25 5.09 -27.03
N GLY A 360 4.14 4.10 -26.15
CA GLY A 360 2.95 3.27 -26.06
C GLY A 360 2.96 2.07 -26.99
N THR A 361 4.12 1.65 -27.52
CA THR A 361 4.19 0.48 -28.43
C THR A 361 3.64 -0.75 -27.70
N PRO A 362 2.52 -1.34 -28.15
CA PRO A 362 1.94 -2.48 -27.47
C PRO A 362 2.59 -3.78 -27.92
N ALA A 363 2.75 -4.71 -26.98
CA ALA A 363 2.94 -6.13 -27.26
C ALA A 363 1.70 -6.88 -26.77
N TRP A 364 1.10 -7.66 -27.68
CA TRP A 364 -0.10 -8.45 -27.42
C TRP A 364 0.24 -9.80 -26.82
N PHE A 365 -0.64 -10.33 -25.98
CA PHE A 365 -0.58 -11.71 -25.58
C PHE A 365 -1.00 -12.58 -26.78
N ALA A 366 -0.14 -13.54 -27.14
CA ALA A 366 -0.51 -14.52 -28.16
C ALA A 366 -1.71 -15.31 -27.65
N ASP A 367 -2.70 -15.49 -28.51
CA ASP A 367 -3.84 -16.39 -28.28
C ASP A 367 -3.28 -17.81 -28.17
N THR A 368 -2.98 -18.26 -26.96
CA THR A 368 -2.58 -19.65 -26.71
C THR A 368 -3.85 -20.43 -26.46
N ASP A 369 -4.20 -21.23 -27.45
CA ASP A 369 -5.40 -22.05 -27.58
C ASP A 369 -6.07 -22.52 -26.27
N ASP A 370 -7.40 -22.51 -26.33
CA ASP A 370 -8.45 -23.09 -25.49
C ASP A 370 -8.92 -22.40 -24.19
N HIS A 371 -8.11 -21.69 -23.40
CA HIS A 371 -8.64 -21.07 -22.15
C HIS A 371 -8.00 -19.73 -21.71
N GLY A 372 -7.17 -19.09 -22.52
CA GLY A 372 -6.61 -17.76 -22.24
C GLY A 372 -7.26 -16.67 -23.11
N PRO A 373 -7.48 -15.44 -22.62
CA PRO A 373 -7.95 -14.35 -23.46
C PRO A 373 -6.82 -13.90 -24.39
N GLY A 374 -6.78 -14.43 -25.63
CA GLY A 374 -6.17 -13.68 -26.72
C GLY A 374 -6.86 -12.32 -26.83
N THR A 375 -6.09 -11.25 -27.02
CA THR A 375 -6.68 -9.91 -27.15
C THR A 375 -7.51 -9.88 -28.44
N ASN A 376 -8.84 -9.96 -28.33
CA ASN A 376 -9.76 -9.71 -29.43
C ASN A 376 -9.57 -8.25 -29.87
N LEU A 377 -8.74 -8.00 -30.88
CA LEU A 377 -8.33 -6.66 -31.30
C LEU A 377 -9.53 -5.79 -31.70
N THR A 378 -10.55 -6.39 -32.32
CA THR A 378 -11.79 -5.68 -32.65
C THR A 378 -12.51 -5.25 -31.37
N GLY A 379 -12.67 -6.18 -30.41
CA GLY A 379 -13.25 -5.90 -29.10
C GLY A 379 -12.48 -4.83 -28.34
N LEU A 380 -11.14 -4.86 -28.35
CA LEU A 380 -10.30 -3.84 -27.73
C LEU A 380 -10.54 -2.45 -28.33
N VAL A 381 -10.72 -2.36 -29.64
CA VAL A 381 -10.98 -1.10 -30.34
C VAL A 381 -12.36 -0.55 -30.00
N GLU A 382 -13.38 -1.39 -29.95
CA GLU A 382 -14.76 -0.99 -29.63
C GLU A 382 -14.90 -0.67 -28.14
N ASP A 383 -14.62 -1.63 -27.27
CA ASP A 383 -14.71 -1.49 -25.80
C ASP A 383 -13.78 -0.38 -25.29
N GLY A 384 -12.58 -0.24 -25.88
CA GLY A 384 -11.62 0.80 -25.52
C GLY A 384 -12.09 2.20 -25.90
N ALA A 385 -12.82 2.36 -27.01
CA ALA A 385 -13.38 3.66 -27.40
C ALA A 385 -14.48 4.09 -26.43
N ASP A 386 -15.38 3.18 -26.09
CA ASP A 386 -16.46 3.42 -25.13
C ASP A 386 -15.91 3.77 -23.74
N LEU A 387 -14.86 3.06 -23.29
CA LEU A 387 -14.19 3.37 -22.03
C LEU A 387 -13.53 4.75 -22.03
N LEU A 388 -12.88 5.16 -23.13
CA LEU A 388 -12.30 6.50 -23.23
C LEU A 388 -13.36 7.61 -23.19
N GLU A 389 -14.52 7.39 -23.81
CA GLU A 389 -15.64 8.32 -23.75
C GLU A 389 -16.20 8.43 -22.33
N ASP A 390 -16.45 7.30 -21.65
CA ASP A 390 -16.91 7.29 -20.25
C ASP A 390 -15.92 8.02 -19.32
N LEU A 391 -14.62 7.76 -19.47
CA LEU A 391 -13.58 8.45 -18.70
C LEU A 391 -13.60 9.96 -18.95
N GLN A 392 -13.83 10.41 -20.19
CA GLN A 392 -13.92 11.83 -20.52
C GLN A 392 -15.16 12.48 -19.91
N VAL A 393 -16.31 11.80 -19.91
CA VAL A 393 -17.54 12.29 -19.26
C VAL A 393 -17.34 12.43 -17.75
N ARG A 394 -16.71 11.43 -17.10
CA ARG A 394 -16.37 11.50 -15.67
C ARG A 394 -15.40 12.62 -15.37
N GLU A 395 -14.38 12.83 -16.19
CA GLU A 395 -13.45 13.95 -16.05
C GLU A 395 -14.16 15.30 -16.15
N ALA A 396 -15.07 15.48 -17.10
CA ALA A 396 -15.88 16.69 -17.19
C ALA A 396 -16.71 16.92 -15.92
N ARG A 397 -17.27 15.85 -15.34
CA ARG A 397 -18.00 15.91 -14.06
C ARG A 397 -17.10 16.25 -12.88
N LEU A 398 -15.91 15.67 -12.82
CA LEU A 398 -14.90 16.03 -11.82
C LEU A 398 -14.51 17.51 -11.99
N GLY A 399 -14.30 17.99 -13.22
CA GLY A 399 -14.00 19.39 -13.51
C GLY A 399 -15.10 20.36 -13.13
N MET A 400 -16.37 19.94 -13.17
CA MET A 400 -17.47 20.74 -12.61
C MET A 400 -17.43 20.83 -11.08
N LEU A 401 -17.07 19.74 -10.40
CA LEU A 401 -16.99 19.71 -8.93
C LEU A 401 -15.78 20.47 -8.40
N TYR A 402 -14.73 20.53 -9.20
CA TYR A 402 -13.39 20.82 -8.72
C TYR A 402 -12.75 22.02 -9.46
N GLY A 403 -13.24 22.41 -10.63
CA GLY A 403 -12.81 23.59 -11.39
C GLY A 403 -12.07 23.23 -12.68
N PRO A 404 -12.12 24.09 -13.72
CA PRO A 404 -11.43 23.84 -14.99
C PRO A 404 -9.91 23.99 -14.81
N GLY A 405 -9.12 23.17 -15.47
CA GLY A 405 -7.66 23.36 -15.60
C GLY A 405 -7.18 23.37 -17.04
N SER A 406 -5.87 23.28 -17.24
CA SER A 406 -5.20 23.31 -18.54
C SER A 406 -5.22 21.96 -19.27
N GLU A 407 -4.86 21.93 -20.55
CA GLU A 407 -4.70 20.67 -21.30
C GLU A 407 -3.70 19.69 -20.63
N ASP A 408 -2.68 20.23 -19.97
CA ASP A 408 -1.65 19.45 -19.25
C ASP A 408 -2.06 19.12 -17.80
N GLN A 409 -3.03 19.85 -17.24
CA GLN A 409 -3.59 19.67 -15.91
C GLN A 409 -5.07 20.05 -15.95
N PRO A 410 -5.99 19.17 -16.36
CA PRO A 410 -7.38 19.51 -16.71
C PRO A 410 -8.22 20.11 -15.58
N PHE A 411 -7.64 20.31 -14.40
CA PHE A 411 -8.26 20.89 -13.22
C PHE A 411 -7.33 21.90 -12.51
N SER A 412 -7.82 23.11 -12.22
CA SER A 412 -7.14 24.15 -11.44
C SER A 412 -7.53 24.04 -9.97
N PHE A 413 -6.55 23.79 -9.10
CA PHE A 413 -6.76 23.70 -7.66
C PHE A 413 -5.79 24.58 -6.91
N GLU A 414 -6.29 25.38 -5.97
CA GLU A 414 -5.45 25.86 -4.88
C GLU A 414 -5.07 24.64 -4.01
N PRO A 415 -3.79 24.25 -3.95
CA PRO A 415 -3.38 23.03 -3.28
C PRO A 415 -3.47 23.22 -1.77
N LYS A 416 -4.37 22.48 -1.11
CA LYS A 416 -4.17 22.14 0.30
C LYS A 416 -3.13 21.01 0.39
N PRO A 417 -2.32 20.97 1.46
CA PRO A 417 -1.03 20.26 1.44
C PRO A 417 -1.11 18.74 1.18
N ILE A 418 -2.18 18.07 1.61
CA ILE A 418 -2.23 16.59 1.62
C ILE A 418 -3.23 15.95 0.64
N GLY A 419 -4.17 16.73 0.11
CA GLY A 419 -4.93 16.32 -1.07
C GLY A 419 -4.15 16.48 -2.38
N GLY A 420 -3.10 17.31 -2.39
CA GLY A 420 -2.35 17.60 -3.61
C GLY A 420 -1.67 16.35 -4.19
N ARG A 421 -0.96 15.58 -3.36
CA ARG A 421 -0.15 14.45 -3.81
C ARG A 421 -1.01 13.27 -4.30
N HIS A 422 -1.96 12.79 -3.50
CA HIS A 422 -2.83 11.66 -3.91
C HIS A 422 -3.60 11.99 -5.18
N ARG A 423 -4.11 13.23 -5.29
CA ARG A 423 -4.76 13.72 -6.50
C ARG A 423 -3.82 13.71 -7.70
N GLN A 424 -2.60 14.25 -7.56
CA GLN A 424 -1.60 14.23 -8.64
C GLN A 424 -1.31 12.79 -9.08
N MET A 425 -1.18 11.86 -8.14
CA MET A 425 -0.97 10.44 -8.43
C MET A 425 -2.17 9.83 -9.16
N ALA A 426 -3.40 10.09 -8.72
CA ALA A 426 -4.61 9.60 -9.37
C ALA A 426 -4.76 10.14 -10.81
N LEU A 427 -4.49 11.43 -11.01
CA LEU A 427 -4.52 12.07 -12.32
C LEU A 427 -3.41 11.56 -13.23
N ALA A 428 -2.20 11.37 -12.71
CA ALA A 428 -1.09 10.77 -13.45
C ALA A 428 -1.42 9.33 -13.88
N TYR A 429 -1.99 8.52 -12.99
CA TYR A 429 -2.44 7.16 -13.29
C TYR A 429 -3.51 7.13 -14.38
N ARG A 430 -4.55 7.97 -14.25
CA ARG A 430 -5.60 8.13 -15.25
C ARG A 430 -5.03 8.52 -16.61
N GLN A 431 -4.14 9.49 -16.65
CA GLN A 431 -3.55 9.96 -17.91
C GLN A 431 -2.63 8.89 -18.54
N ALA A 432 -1.82 8.21 -17.72
CA ALA A 432 -0.97 7.10 -18.18
C ALA A 432 -1.82 5.99 -18.80
N PHE A 433 -2.90 5.56 -18.13
CA PHE A 433 -3.82 4.57 -18.67
C PHE A 433 -4.47 5.00 -19.98
N LYS A 434 -5.02 6.23 -20.06
CA LYS A 434 -5.62 6.76 -21.30
C LYS A 434 -4.63 6.80 -22.46
N ASN A 435 -3.38 7.20 -22.20
CA ASN A 435 -2.33 7.22 -23.21
C ASN A 435 -2.01 5.80 -23.70
N ALA A 436 -1.84 4.85 -22.78
CA ALA A 436 -1.58 3.45 -23.09
C ALA A 436 -2.74 2.84 -23.90
N LEU A 437 -3.99 3.08 -23.50
CA LEU A 437 -5.18 2.57 -24.19
C LEU A 437 -5.31 3.14 -25.60
N LYS A 438 -5.13 4.46 -25.78
CA LYS A 438 -5.15 5.09 -27.12
C LYS A 438 -4.07 4.50 -28.04
N ALA A 439 -2.86 4.29 -27.52
CA ALA A 439 -1.77 3.70 -28.28
C ALA A 439 -2.07 2.24 -28.67
N ALA A 440 -2.60 1.45 -27.73
CA ALA A 440 -3.05 0.08 -27.96
C ALA A 440 -4.12 0.02 -29.05
N MET A 441 -5.20 0.81 -28.93
CA MET A 441 -6.27 0.86 -29.93
C MET A 441 -5.75 1.28 -31.31
N LYS A 442 -4.83 2.24 -31.39
CA LYS A 442 -4.24 2.67 -32.66
C LYS A 442 -3.45 1.54 -33.32
N ALA A 443 -2.66 0.80 -32.54
CA ALA A 443 -1.90 -0.34 -33.06
C ALA A 443 -2.83 -1.49 -33.48
N ALA A 444 -3.88 -1.78 -32.69
CA ALA A 444 -4.88 -2.80 -33.01
C ALA A 444 -5.59 -2.49 -34.34
N LYS A 445 -5.98 -1.23 -34.57
CA LYS A 445 -6.56 -0.80 -35.86
C LYS A 445 -5.59 -1.02 -37.03
N ALA A 446 -4.32 -0.64 -36.86
CA ALA A 446 -3.31 -0.82 -37.90
C ALA A 446 -3.08 -2.30 -38.23
N GLU A 447 -3.08 -3.19 -37.23
CA GLU A 447 -2.94 -4.62 -37.43
C GLU A 447 -4.17 -5.22 -38.13
N LEU A 448 -5.38 -4.83 -37.75
CA LEU A 448 -6.62 -5.27 -38.39
C LEU A 448 -6.66 -4.86 -39.88
N SER A 449 -6.33 -3.60 -40.19
CA SER A 449 -6.28 -3.14 -41.58
C SER A 449 -5.21 -3.84 -42.43
N GLY A 450 -4.07 -4.21 -41.83
CA GLY A 450 -3.02 -4.96 -42.53
C GLY A 450 -3.40 -6.40 -42.86
N ARG A 451 -4.39 -6.99 -42.18
CA ARG A 451 -4.91 -8.33 -42.49
C ARG A 451 -5.86 -8.34 -43.68
N ASP A 452 -6.54 -7.22 -43.96
CA ASP A 452 -7.46 -7.11 -45.10
C ASP A 452 -6.75 -6.95 -46.46
N GLU A 453 -5.46 -6.60 -46.45
CA GLU A 453 -4.63 -6.44 -47.66
C GLU A 453 -3.89 -7.73 -48.10
N LEU A 454 -3.90 -8.77 -47.26
CA LEU A 454 -3.29 -10.09 -47.50
C LEU A 454 -4.34 -11.11 -47.92
#